data_AF-A0A6B9FAY7-F1
#
_entry.id   AF-A0A6B9FAY7-F1
#
_cell.length_a   1.000
_cell.length_b   1.000
_cell.length_c   1.000
_cell.angle_alpha   90.00
_cell.angle_beta   90.00
_cell.angle_gamma   90.00
#
_symmetry.space_group_name_H-M   'P 1'
#
loop_
_entity.id
_entity.type
_entity.pdbx_description
1 polymer ?
#
loop_
_entity_poly.entity_id
_entity_poly.type
_entity_poly.pdbx_seq_one_letter_code
_entity_poly.pdbx_strand_id
1 'polypeptide(L)'
;MSTAPGRDAGHRALAALDTVLARKPKRDDGALTEATMELTQFRDAIIAARRTGGIRSADERQHLAHLNSVLSVVIGVHFPLGETPWEELQKARDWLSDLVAPA
;
A
#
# COMPACT_ATOMS: atom_id res chain seq x y z
N MET A 1 -23.69 -4.98 4.04
CA MET A 1 -22.25 -5.31 4.03
C MET A 1 -21.49 -4.05 3.67
N SER A 2 -20.79 -3.44 4.63
CA SER A 2 -20.02 -2.21 4.37
C SER A 2 -18.69 -2.63 3.76
N THR A 3 -18.52 -2.45 2.45
CA THR A 3 -17.22 -2.58 1.81
C THR A 3 -16.29 -1.51 2.38
N ALA A 4 -15.17 -1.92 2.97
CA ALA A 4 -14.18 -0.97 3.50
C ALA A 4 -13.82 0.07 2.41
N PRO A 5 -13.71 1.36 2.75
CA PRO A 5 -13.45 2.41 1.77
C PRO A 5 -12.16 2.15 1.00
N GLY A 6 -12.22 2.19 -0.33
CA GLY A 6 -11.06 2.00 -1.19
C GLY A 6 -10.55 0.56 -1.30
N ARG A 7 -11.32 -0.44 -0.84
CA ARG A 7 -10.92 -1.85 -0.85
C ARG A 7 -10.48 -2.36 -2.23
N ASP A 8 -11.14 -1.92 -3.30
CA ASP A 8 -10.76 -2.31 -4.66
C ASP A 8 -9.38 -1.75 -5.06
N ALA A 9 -9.06 -0.52 -4.65
CA ALA A 9 -7.73 0.06 -4.86
C ALA A 9 -6.66 -0.67 -4.03
N GLY A 10 -6.99 -1.07 -2.80
CA GLY A 10 -6.11 -1.91 -1.98
C GLY A 10 -5.76 -3.25 -2.65
N HIS A 11 -6.75 -3.95 -3.22
CA HIS A 11 -6.50 -5.20 -3.93
C HIS A 11 -5.70 -5.00 -5.23
N ARG A 12 -5.97 -3.92 -5.98
CA ARG A 12 -5.18 -3.60 -7.19
C ARG A 12 -3.73 -3.25 -6.86
N ALA A 13 -3.51 -2.48 -5.79
CA ALA A 13 -2.17 -2.24 -5.26
C ALA A 13 -1.46 -3.55 -4.91
N LEU A 14 -2.14 -4.48 -4.24
CA LEU A 14 -1.57 -5.79 -3.87
C LEU A 14 -1.15 -6.59 -5.12
N ALA A 15 -2.01 -6.66 -6.14
CA ALA A 15 -1.71 -7.36 -7.39
C ALA A 15 -0.52 -6.74 -8.15
N ALA A 16 -0.42 -5.40 -8.14
CA ALA A 16 0.72 -4.70 -8.73
C ALA A 16 2.03 -5.02 -7.97
N LEU A 17 2.00 -5.06 -6.63
CA LEU A 17 3.16 -5.45 -5.82
C LEU A 17 3.57 -6.90 -6.04
N ASP A 18 2.62 -7.82 -6.17
CA ASP A 18 2.89 -9.23 -6.51
C ASP A 18 3.63 -9.34 -7.86
N THR A 19 3.22 -8.54 -8.84
CA THR A 19 3.89 -8.47 -10.16
C THR A 19 5.32 -7.94 -10.04
N VAL A 20 5.53 -6.88 -9.25
CA VAL A 20 6.85 -6.29 -9.01
C VAL A 20 7.78 -7.29 -8.30
N LEU A 21 7.31 -7.97 -7.25
CA LEU A 21 8.10 -8.94 -6.49
C LEU A 21 8.48 -10.17 -7.32
N ALA A 22 7.59 -10.61 -8.21
CA ALA A 22 7.88 -11.71 -9.12
C ALA A 22 8.91 -11.34 -10.19
N ARG A 23 8.85 -10.11 -10.72
CA ARG A 23 9.71 -9.66 -11.83
C ARG A 23 11.02 -9.03 -11.40
N LYS A 24 11.07 -8.44 -10.20
CA LYS A 24 12.20 -7.66 -9.66
C LYS A 24 12.82 -6.71 -10.70
N PRO A 25 12.03 -5.78 -11.26
CA PRO A 25 12.48 -4.93 -12.36
C PRO A 25 13.62 -4.01 -11.91
N LYS A 26 14.51 -3.65 -12.86
CA LYS A 26 15.70 -2.84 -12.56
C LYS A 26 15.43 -1.34 -12.49
N ARG A 27 14.56 -0.76 -13.34
CA ARG A 27 14.09 0.66 -13.35
C ARG A 27 12.81 0.84 -14.18
N ASP A 28 12.10 1.94 -13.94
CA ASP A 28 10.93 2.43 -14.71
C ASP A 28 9.91 1.35 -15.07
N ASP A 29 9.42 0.66 -14.04
CA ASP A 29 8.41 -0.37 -14.22
C ASP A 29 7.00 0.20 -14.06
N GLY A 30 6.14 -0.06 -15.04
CA GLY A 30 4.75 0.35 -15.02
C GLY A 30 3.99 -0.19 -13.81
N ALA A 31 4.34 -1.38 -13.29
CA ALA A 31 3.70 -1.97 -12.12
C ALA A 31 4.08 -1.24 -10.82
N LEU A 32 5.28 -0.65 -10.72
CA LEU A 32 5.64 0.20 -9.57
C LEU A 32 4.89 1.54 -9.60
N THR A 33 4.69 2.10 -10.79
CA THR A 33 3.85 3.28 -10.98
C THR A 33 2.40 2.99 -10.60
N GLU A 34 1.84 1.89 -11.11
CA GLU A 34 0.49 1.42 -10.80
C GLU A 34 0.31 1.16 -9.30
N ALA A 35 1.23 0.43 -8.66
CA ALA A 35 1.20 0.19 -7.22
C ALA A 35 1.18 1.50 -6.41
N THR A 36 2.00 2.49 -6.81
CA THR A 36 2.05 3.80 -6.15
C THR A 36 0.73 4.56 -6.29
N MET A 37 0.12 4.54 -7.48
CA MET A 37 -1.17 5.21 -7.75
C MET A 37 -2.30 4.57 -6.96
N GLU A 38 -2.38 3.23 -6.97
CA GLU A 38 -3.43 2.49 -6.27
C GLU A 38 -3.32 2.61 -4.76
N LEU A 39 -2.10 2.57 -4.20
CA LEU A 39 -1.88 2.83 -2.77
C LEU A 39 -2.27 4.25 -2.37
N THR A 40 -1.98 5.23 -3.22
CA THR A 40 -2.37 6.63 -2.99
C THR A 40 -3.89 6.76 -2.96
N GLN A 41 -4.58 6.14 -3.93
CA GLN A 41 -6.05 6.14 -3.97
C GLN A 41 -6.65 5.42 -2.76
N PHE A 42 -6.07 4.30 -2.33
CA PHE A 42 -6.51 3.58 -1.14
C PHE A 42 -6.37 4.43 0.12
N ARG A 43 -5.22 5.09 0.30
CA ARG A 43 -4.98 6.03 1.42
C ARG A 43 -6.00 7.17 1.41
N ASP A 44 -6.26 7.77 0.25
CA ASP A 44 -7.18 8.90 0.13
C ASP A 44 -8.62 8.48 0.46
N ALA A 45 -9.05 7.27 0.07
CA ALA A 45 -10.35 6.72 0.44
C ALA A 45 -10.49 6.52 1.96
N ILE A 46 -9.44 6.02 2.62
CA ILE A 46 -9.43 5.86 4.08
C ILE A 46 -9.48 7.23 4.78
N ILE A 47 -8.70 8.21 4.32
CA ILE A 47 -8.70 9.57 4.88
C ILE A 47 -10.08 10.21 4.68
N ALA A 48 -10.68 10.10 3.49
CA ALA A 48 -11.98 10.66 3.19
C ALA A 48 -13.08 10.08 4.09
N ALA A 49 -13.09 8.76 4.29
CA ALA A 49 -14.02 8.10 5.19
C ALA A 49 -13.87 8.53 6.65
N ARG A 50 -12.68 8.99 7.06
CA ARG A 50 -12.36 9.36 8.45
C ARG A 50 -12.43 10.86 8.72
N ARG A 51 -12.40 11.72 7.70
CA ARG A 51 -12.52 13.19 7.87
C ARG A 51 -13.84 13.64 8.48
N THR A 52 -14.90 12.86 8.33
CA THR A 52 -16.22 13.13 8.94
C THR A 52 -16.32 12.67 10.40
N GLY A 53 -15.34 11.90 10.90
CA GLY A 53 -15.44 11.20 12.18
C GLY A 53 -14.20 11.22 13.08
N GLY A 54 -13.06 11.72 12.60
CA GLY A 54 -11.77 11.67 13.29
C GLY A 54 -11.15 10.27 13.35
N ILE A 55 -9.93 10.18 13.88
CA ILE A 55 -9.32 8.90 14.29
C ILE A 55 -9.89 8.56 15.66
N ARG A 56 -10.59 7.43 15.77
CA ARG A 56 -11.39 7.05 16.94
C ARG A 56 -10.71 6.00 17.83
N SER A 57 -9.62 5.39 17.38
CA SER A 57 -8.88 4.41 18.18
C SER A 57 -7.37 4.41 17.89
N ALA A 58 -6.60 3.82 18.81
CA ALA A 58 -5.17 3.58 18.61
C ALA A 58 -4.92 2.61 17.44
N ASP A 59 -5.78 1.60 17.29
CA ASP A 59 -5.77 0.65 16.17
C ASP A 59 -5.95 1.36 14.82
N GLU A 60 -6.90 2.29 14.73
CA GLU A 60 -7.11 3.08 13.51
C GLU A 60 -5.89 3.94 13.14
N ARG A 61 -5.21 4.49 14.14
CA ARG A 61 -3.96 5.26 13.94
C ARG A 61 -2.84 4.34 13.47
N GLN A 62 -2.73 3.16 14.06
CA GLN A 62 -1.73 2.16 13.68
C GLN A 62 -1.96 1.68 12.25
N HIS A 63 -3.21 1.43 11.85
CA HIS A 63 -3.56 1.09 10.47
C HIS A 63 -3.10 2.14 9.45
N LEU A 64 -3.28 3.44 9.75
CA LEU A 64 -2.79 4.52 8.89
C LEU A 64 -1.26 4.61 8.87
N ALA A 65 -0.61 4.38 10.01
CA ALA A 65 0.84 4.36 10.10
C ALA A 65 1.43 3.21 9.27
N HIS A 66 0.83 2.02 9.31
CA HIS A 66 1.22 0.88 8.48
C HIS A 66 1.08 1.20 6.99
N LEU A 67 -0.04 1.79 6.55
CA LEU A 67 -0.22 2.18 5.16
C LEU A 67 0.80 3.22 4.68
N ASN A 68 1.15 4.20 5.52
CA ASN A 68 2.21 5.16 5.21
C ASN A 68 3.58 4.48 5.11
N SER A 69 3.84 3.46 5.93
CA SER A 69 5.06 2.65 5.85
C SER A 69 5.14 1.90 4.51
N VAL A 70 4.04 1.26 4.09
CA VAL A 70 3.95 0.58 2.79
C VAL A 70 4.24 1.54 1.64
N LEU A 71 3.60 2.71 1.61
CA LEU A 71 3.86 3.75 0.60
C LEU A 71 5.33 4.18 0.57
N SER A 72 5.95 4.34 1.74
CA SER A 72 7.35 4.77 1.85
C SER A 72 8.30 3.74 1.27
N VAL A 73 8.06 2.45 1.55
CA VAL A 73 8.85 1.33 0.98
C VAL A 73 8.68 1.25 -0.53
N VAL A 74 7.45 1.35 -1.04
CA VAL A 74 7.19 1.27 -2.50
C VAL A 74 7.89 2.41 -3.24
N ILE A 75 7.87 3.63 -2.69
CA ILE A 75 8.62 4.76 -3.25
C ILE A 75 10.13 4.49 -3.21
N GLY A 76 10.65 3.93 -2.11
CA GLY A 76 12.05 3.54 -1.98
C GLY A 76 12.48 2.46 -2.96
N VAL A 77 11.58 1.58 -3.37
CA VAL A 77 11.82 0.58 -4.43
C VAL A 77 11.76 1.21 -5.82
N HIS A 78 10.85 2.16 -6.03
CA HIS A 78 10.71 2.87 -7.31
C HIS A 78 11.94 3.75 -7.59
N PHE A 79 12.51 4.37 -6.55
CA PHE A 79 13.68 5.23 -6.64
C PHE A 79 14.75 4.81 -5.62
N PRO A 80 15.42 3.67 -5.84
CA PRO A 80 16.34 3.12 -4.84
C PRO A 80 17.63 3.94 -4.76
N LEU A 81 18.03 4.25 -3.53
CA LEU A 81 19.34 4.80 -3.21
C LEU A 81 20.33 3.65 -3.00
N GLY A 82 20.71 2.97 -4.09
CA GLY A 82 21.58 1.80 -4.06
C GLY A 82 20.87 0.52 -4.50
N GLU A 83 21.03 -0.56 -3.74
CA GLU A 83 20.32 -1.81 -3.99
C GLU A 83 18.83 -1.68 -3.66
N THR A 84 17.98 -2.34 -4.45
CA THR A 84 16.54 -2.33 -4.24
C THR A 84 16.18 -3.16 -3.01
N PRO A 85 15.45 -2.60 -2.02
CA PRO A 85 15.13 -3.27 -0.76
C PRO A 85 13.97 -4.27 -0.95
N TRP A 86 14.25 -5.41 -1.58
CA TRP A 86 13.24 -6.41 -1.93
C TRP A 86 12.59 -7.09 -0.72
N GLU A 87 13.34 -7.29 0.37
CA GLU A 87 12.80 -7.89 1.59
C GLU A 87 11.83 -6.96 2.30
N GLU A 88 12.12 -5.66 2.31
CA GLU A 88 11.25 -4.62 2.81
C GLU A 88 10.00 -4.53 1.98
N LEU A 89 10.11 -4.65 0.64
CA LEU A 89 8.96 -4.69 -0.25
C LEU A 89 8.05 -5.89 0.03
N GLN A 90 8.63 -7.07 0.26
CA GLN A 90 7.87 -8.26 0.64
C GLN A 90 7.11 -8.03 1.96
N LYS A 91 7.78 -7.49 2.98
CA LYS A 91 7.13 -7.15 4.27
C LYS A 91 6.00 -6.13 4.09
N ALA A 92 6.22 -5.10 3.28
CA ALA A 92 5.21 -4.09 2.98
C ALA A 92 4.00 -4.67 2.24
N ARG A 93 4.24 -5.60 1.30
CA ARG A 93 3.19 -6.34 0.61
C ARG A 93 2.38 -7.20 1.59
N ASP A 94 3.03 -7.89 2.52
CA ASP A 94 2.33 -8.75 3.48
C ASP A 94 1.47 -7.93 4.46
N TRP A 95 1.97 -6.78 4.92
CA TRP A 95 1.15 -5.84 5.68
C TRP A 95 -0.03 -5.30 4.88
N LEU A 96 0.16 -4.99 3.59
CA LEU A 96 -0.95 -4.58 2.73
C LEU A 96 -2.00 -5.70 2.60
N SER A 97 -1.57 -6.96 2.49
CA SER A 97 -2.46 -8.12 2.45
C SER A 97 -3.33 -8.19 3.70
N ASP A 98 -2.74 -8.00 4.88
CA ASP A 98 -3.49 -7.99 6.15
C ASP A 98 -4.48 -6.82 6.22
N LEU A 99 -4.13 -5.66 5.65
CA LEU A 99 -4.99 -4.48 5.60
C LEU A 99 -6.22 -4.64 4.67
N VAL A 100 -6.10 -5.43 3.60
CA VAL A 100 -7.19 -5.62 2.62
C VAL A 100 -8.05 -6.85 2.90
N ALA A 101 -7.56 -7.77 3.74
CA ALA A 101 -8.29 -8.95 4.20
C ALA A 101 -9.59 -8.54 4.92
N PRO A 102 -10.68 -9.33 4.76
CA PRO A 102 -11.90 -9.10 5.53
C PRO A 102 -11.61 -9.36 7.01
N ALA A 103 -11.91 -8.36 7.85
CA ALA A 103 -12.11 -8.57 9.29
C ALA A 103 -13.35 -9.44 9.54
#